data_AF-A0A351GMV2-F1
#
_entry.id   AF-A0A351GMV2-F1
#
_cell.length_a   1.000
_cell.length_b   1.000
_cell.length_c   1.000
_cell.angle_alpha   90.00
_cell.angle_beta   90.00
_cell.angle_gamma   90.00
#
_symmetry.space_group_name_H-M   'P 1'
#
loop_
_entity.id
_entity.type
_entity.pdbx_description
1 polymer ?
#
loop_
_entity_poly.entity_id
_entity_poly.type
_entity_poly.pdbx_seq_one_letter_code
_entity_poly.pdbx_strand_id
1 'polypeptide(L)'
;PMQTSFGCNMLALNGGRPEQLTLRTFLTNFIDFREEIVARRTAYELRKARERSHVLCGLAVAVSNVDEVVATIRGSADAADAREKLMTRRWPAHDIAEYIQLIDDPTHT
;
A
#
# COMPACT_ATOMS: atom_id res chain seq x y z
N PRO A 1 37.98 23.32 -32.65
CA PRO A 1 37.16 24.28 -33.44
C PRO A 1 36.44 25.28 -32.52
N MET A 2 36.50 26.59 -32.82
CA MET A 2 35.89 27.64 -31.97
C MET A 2 34.38 27.82 -32.17
N GLN A 3 33.81 27.32 -33.28
CA GLN A 3 32.37 27.31 -33.54
C GLN A 3 32.00 26.02 -34.29
N THR A 4 30.89 25.38 -33.91
CA THR A 4 30.34 24.17 -34.56
C THR A 4 28.82 24.19 -34.50
N SER A 5 28.16 23.46 -35.41
CA SER A 5 26.70 23.28 -35.43
C SER A 5 26.31 21.92 -34.86
N PHE A 6 25.12 21.84 -34.27
CA PHE A 6 24.51 20.59 -33.82
C PHE A 6 23.10 20.45 -34.43
N GLY A 7 22.90 19.40 -35.22
CA GLY A 7 21.59 19.06 -35.76
C GLY A 7 20.74 18.41 -34.68
N CYS A 8 19.65 19.06 -34.28
CA CYS A 8 18.73 18.51 -33.29
C CYS A 8 17.57 17.77 -33.99
N ASN A 9 17.35 16.50 -33.63
CA ASN A 9 16.20 15.71 -34.07
C ASN A 9 15.51 15.09 -32.85
N MET A 10 14.30 15.55 -32.56
CA MET A 10 13.50 15.12 -31.41
C MET A 10 12.64 13.89 -31.77
N LEU A 11 13.30 12.76 -32.06
CA LEU A 11 12.66 11.48 -32.38
C LEU A 11 12.64 10.57 -31.14
N ALA A 12 11.47 10.04 -30.78
CA ALA A 12 11.32 9.11 -29.65
C ALA A 12 10.20 8.10 -29.88
N LEU A 13 10.13 7.08 -29.01
CA LEU A 13 9.01 6.14 -28.99
C LEU A 13 7.83 6.72 -28.21
N ASN A 14 6.68 6.79 -28.83
CA ASN A 14 5.40 7.12 -28.21
C ASN A 14 4.46 5.91 -28.36
N GLY A 15 4.04 5.30 -27.24
CA GLY A 15 3.23 4.08 -27.28
C GLY A 15 3.87 2.92 -28.08
N GLY A 16 5.21 2.86 -28.11
CA GLY A 16 5.96 1.85 -28.89
C GLY A 16 6.17 2.19 -30.37
N ARG A 17 5.72 3.36 -30.85
CA ARG A 17 5.89 3.80 -32.24
C ARG A 17 6.90 4.95 -32.32
N PRO A 18 7.84 4.94 -33.27
CA PRO A 18 8.79 6.03 -33.46
C PRO A 18 8.09 7.25 -34.06
N GLU A 19 8.15 8.38 -33.35
CA GLU A 19 7.50 9.63 -33.72
C GLU A 19 8.47 10.80 -33.51
N GLN A 20 8.42 11.79 -34.42
CA GLN A 20 9.12 13.05 -34.23
C GLN A 20 8.21 13.98 -33.43
N LEU A 21 8.66 14.38 -32.25
CA LEU A 21 7.84 15.08 -31.27
C LEU A 21 8.24 16.55 -31.17
N THR A 22 7.26 17.40 -30.90
CA THR A 22 7.51 18.79 -30.49
C THR A 22 7.87 18.84 -29.02
N LEU A 23 8.49 19.94 -28.57
CA LEU A 23 8.77 20.16 -27.14
C LEU A 23 7.52 20.04 -26.27
N ARG A 24 6.38 20.58 -26.74
CA ARG A 24 5.09 20.48 -26.02
C ARG A 24 4.67 19.03 -25.84
N THR A 25 4.75 18.23 -26.91
CA THR A 25 4.35 16.82 -26.88
C THR A 25 5.24 16.02 -25.94
N PHE A 26 6.56 16.27 -25.96
CA PHE A 26 7.50 15.68 -25.02
C PHE A 26 7.13 15.96 -23.55
N LEU A 27 6.86 17.22 -23.22
CA LEU A 27 6.51 17.62 -21.87
C LEU A 27 5.16 17.07 -21.43
N THR A 28 4.18 17.00 -22.34
CA THR A 28 2.86 16.42 -22.08
C THR A 28 2.98 14.94 -21.74
N ASN A 29 3.63 14.15 -22.60
CA ASN A 29 3.88 12.72 -22.36
C ASN A 29 4.65 12.47 -21.06
N PHE A 30 5.59 13.35 -20.72
CA PHE A 30 6.31 13.26 -19.45
C PHE A 30 5.39 13.48 -18.25
N ILE A 31 4.53 14.51 -18.29
CA ILE A 31 3.59 14.80 -17.21
C ILE A 31 2.57 13.66 -17.05
N ASP A 32 1.98 13.18 -18.15
CA ASP A 32 1.02 12.07 -18.13
C ASP A 32 1.63 10.82 -17.48
N PHE A 33 2.87 10.47 -17.86
CA PHE A 33 3.60 9.39 -17.24
C PHE A 33 3.83 9.63 -15.74
N ARG A 34 4.17 10.86 -15.34
CA ARG A 34 4.40 11.19 -13.93
C ARG A 34 3.12 11.08 -13.11
N GLU A 35 1.97 11.49 -13.64
CA GLU A 35 0.68 11.33 -12.99
C GLU A 35 0.36 9.84 -12.76
N GLU A 36 0.53 9.00 -13.80
CA GLU A 36 0.31 7.56 -13.70
C GLU A 36 1.22 6.92 -12.63
N ILE A 37 2.51 7.26 -12.65
CA ILE A 37 3.49 6.71 -11.70
C ILE A 37 3.20 7.17 -10.26
N VAL A 38 2.82 8.43 -10.07
CA VAL A 38 2.45 8.94 -8.74
C VAL A 38 1.21 8.22 -8.23
N ALA A 39 0.16 8.10 -9.04
CA ALA A 39 -1.05 7.38 -8.66
C ALA A 39 -0.75 5.92 -8.28
N ARG A 40 0.04 5.20 -9.11
CA ARG A 40 0.45 3.81 -8.82
C ARG A 40 1.26 3.69 -7.54
N ARG A 41 2.22 4.58 -7.32
CA ARG A 41 3.05 4.58 -6.12
C ARG A 41 2.19 4.84 -4.88
N THR A 42 1.31 5.84 -4.92
CA THR A 42 0.44 6.17 -3.80
C THR A 42 -0.53 5.04 -3.49
N ALA A 43 -1.12 4.38 -4.50
CA ALA A 43 -1.95 3.21 -4.29
C ALA A 43 -1.18 2.04 -3.65
N TYR A 44 0.07 1.80 -4.09
CA TYR A 44 0.93 0.80 -3.48
C TYR A 44 1.29 1.14 -2.03
N GLU A 45 1.68 2.38 -1.74
CA GLU A 45 2.01 2.86 -0.40
C GLU A 45 0.81 2.76 0.54
N LEU A 46 -0.39 3.14 0.07
CA LEU A 46 -1.64 3.01 0.83
C LEU A 46 -1.93 1.54 1.16
N ARG A 47 -1.84 0.64 0.18
CA ARG A 47 -2.04 -0.81 0.43
C ARG A 47 -1.05 -1.33 1.46
N LYS A 48 0.24 -1.01 1.31
CA LYS A 48 1.29 -1.44 2.23
C LYS A 48 1.09 -0.87 3.64
N ALA A 49 0.64 0.38 3.76
CA ALA A 49 0.32 0.99 5.03
C ALA A 49 -0.87 0.26 5.69
N ARG A 50 -1.93 -0.06 4.95
CA ARG A 50 -3.09 -0.81 5.45
C ARG A 50 -2.74 -2.23 5.91
N GLU A 51 -1.95 -2.97 5.13
CA GLU A 51 -1.46 -4.30 5.51
C GLU A 51 -0.69 -4.24 6.84
N ARG A 52 0.17 -3.23 7.00
CA ARG A 52 0.91 -3.02 8.25
C ARG A 52 -0.03 -2.63 9.40
N SER A 53 -0.99 -1.74 9.16
CA SER A 53 -1.95 -1.30 10.17
C SER A 53 -2.85 -2.44 10.63
N HIS A 54 -3.26 -3.36 9.75
CA HIS A 54 -4.03 -4.55 10.11
C HIS A 54 -3.30 -5.41 11.15
N VAL A 55 -2.01 -5.68 10.91
CA VAL A 55 -1.16 -6.43 11.85
C VAL A 55 -1.02 -5.68 13.18
N LEU A 56 -0.79 -4.37 13.13
CA LEU A 56 -0.64 -3.55 14.34
C LEU A 56 -1.93 -3.49 15.17
N CYS A 57 -3.09 -3.41 14.52
CA CYS A 57 -4.38 -3.43 15.21
C CYS A 57 -4.60 -4.79 15.90
N GLY A 58 -4.33 -5.90 15.22
CA GLY A 58 -4.40 -7.23 15.84
C GLY A 58 -3.48 -7.38 17.05
N LEU A 59 -2.25 -6.86 16.96
CA LEU A 59 -1.32 -6.84 18.08
C LEU A 59 -1.82 -5.96 19.24
N ALA A 60 -2.34 -4.78 18.94
CA ALA A 60 -2.88 -3.88 19.96
C ALA A 60 -4.05 -4.52 20.71
N VAL A 61 -4.99 -5.16 20.00
CA VAL A 61 -6.07 -5.95 20.64
C VAL A 61 -5.50 -7.07 21.50
N ALA A 62 -4.50 -7.80 21.03
CA ALA A 62 -3.89 -8.89 21.80
C ALA A 62 -3.22 -8.38 23.09
N VAL A 63 -2.58 -7.21 23.04
CA VAL A 63 -1.95 -6.58 24.21
C VAL A 63 -2.99 -6.08 25.21
N SER A 64 -4.07 -5.43 24.76
CA SER A 64 -5.15 -5.00 25.66
C SER A 64 -5.86 -6.18 26.34
N ASN A 65 -5.81 -7.38 25.76
CA ASN A 65 -6.44 -8.60 26.27
C ASN A 65 -5.43 -9.68 26.69
N VAL A 66 -4.21 -9.28 27.11
CA VAL A 66 -3.07 -10.19 27.27
C VAL A 66 -3.36 -11.39 28.18
N ASP A 67 -4.06 -11.19 29.30
CA ASP A 67 -4.34 -12.26 30.26
C ASP A 67 -5.21 -13.37 29.63
N GLU A 68 -6.25 -12.98 28.91
CA GLU A 68 -7.15 -13.91 28.22
C GLU A 68 -6.47 -14.60 27.04
N VAL A 69 -5.62 -13.88 26.29
CA VAL A 69 -4.81 -14.46 25.20
C VAL A 69 -3.87 -15.53 25.76
N VAL A 70 -3.13 -15.21 26.84
CA VAL A 70 -2.21 -16.16 27.49
C VAL A 70 -2.97 -17.36 28.06
N ALA A 71 -4.12 -17.14 28.70
CA ALA A 71 -4.96 -18.22 29.21
C ALA A 71 -5.43 -19.15 28.08
N THR A 72 -5.87 -18.59 26.96
CA THR A 72 -6.30 -19.35 25.78
C THR A 72 -5.15 -20.20 25.22
N ILE A 73 -3.95 -19.63 25.09
CA ILE A 73 -2.77 -20.34 24.61
C ILE A 73 -2.37 -21.47 25.57
N ARG A 74 -2.29 -21.20 26.88
CA ARG A 74 -1.93 -22.19 27.90
C ARG A 74 -2.95 -23.32 28.06
N GLY A 75 -4.23 -23.04 27.79
CA GLY A 75 -5.31 -24.02 27.84
C GLY A 75 -5.50 -24.80 26.53
N SER A 76 -4.68 -24.57 25.51
CA SER A 76 -4.77 -25.26 24.23
C SER A 76 -3.85 -26.48 24.18
N ALA A 77 -4.26 -27.53 23.45
CA ALA A 77 -3.50 -28.77 23.36
C ALA A 77 -2.23 -28.61 22.52
N ASP A 78 -2.29 -27.79 21.47
CA ASP A 78 -1.18 -27.45 20.60
C ASP A 78 -1.35 -26.05 19.97
N ALA A 79 -0.40 -25.65 19.13
CA ALA A 79 -0.41 -24.35 18.47
C ALA A 79 -1.53 -24.19 17.42
N ALA A 80 -2.00 -25.28 16.81
CA ALA A 80 -3.07 -25.24 15.82
C ALA A 80 -4.42 -24.99 16.51
N ASP A 81 -4.69 -25.71 17.61
CA ASP A 81 -5.85 -25.52 18.49
C ASP A 81 -5.88 -24.10 19.07
N ALA A 82 -4.73 -23.61 19.56
CA ALA A 82 -4.62 -22.23 20.05
C ALA A 82 -4.98 -21.20 18.98
N ARG A 83 -4.46 -21.37 17.75
CA ARG A 83 -4.75 -20.47 16.62
C ARG A 83 -6.24 -20.48 16.30
N GLU A 84 -6.87 -21.65 16.22
CA GLU A 84 -8.31 -21.75 15.92
C GLU A 84 -9.15 -21.05 16.99
N LYS A 85 -8.85 -21.28 18.28
CA LYS A 85 -9.52 -20.61 19.40
C LYS A 85 -9.34 -19.09 19.37
N LEU A 86 -8.12 -18.60 19.08
CA LEU A 86 -7.83 -17.17 18.96
C LEU A 86 -8.58 -16.51 17.79
N MET A 87 -8.73 -17.23 16.66
CA MET A 87 -9.41 -16.73 15.45
C MET A 87 -10.95 -16.78 15.53
N THR A 88 -11.52 -17.75 16.25
CA THR A 88 -12.99 -17.92 16.36
C THR A 88 -13.60 -17.05 17.46
N ARG A 89 -12.83 -16.76 18.51
CA ARG A 89 -13.25 -15.88 19.59
C ARG A 89 -13.26 -14.41 19.14
N ARG A 90 -14.29 -13.67 19.57
CA ARG A 90 -14.32 -12.21 19.42
C ARG A 90 -13.59 -11.55 20.58
N TRP A 91 -12.77 -10.54 20.27
CA TRP A 91 -11.96 -9.82 21.24
C TRP A 91 -12.47 -8.38 21.39
N PRO A 92 -12.58 -7.83 22.61
CA PRO A 92 -12.93 -6.43 22.80
C PRO A 92 -11.77 -5.54 22.34
N ALA A 93 -12.10 -4.50 21.55
CA ALA A 93 -11.14 -3.61 20.90
C ALA A 93 -11.47 -2.12 21.12
N HIS A 94 -12.11 -1.79 22.25
CA HIS A 94 -12.65 -0.44 22.53
C HIS A 94 -11.60 0.66 22.36
N ASP A 95 -10.37 0.43 22.85
CA ASP A 95 -9.29 1.43 22.85
C ASP A 95 -8.79 1.81 21.44
N ILE A 96 -9.04 0.96 20.44
CA ILE A 96 -8.55 1.15 19.07
C ILE A 96 -9.67 1.11 18.01
N ALA A 97 -10.93 1.12 18.44
CA ALA A 97 -12.08 0.96 17.54
C ALA A 97 -12.11 2.03 16.44
N GLU A 98 -11.73 3.26 16.76
CA GLU A 98 -11.64 4.36 15.79
C GLU A 98 -10.59 4.07 14.70
N TYR A 99 -9.44 3.50 15.06
CA TYR A 99 -8.41 3.15 14.10
C TYR A 99 -8.86 2.03 13.17
N ILE A 100 -9.54 1.01 13.71
CA ILE A 100 -10.09 -0.09 12.90
C ILE A 100 -11.10 0.45 11.87
N GLN A 101 -12.02 1.32 12.30
CA GLN A 101 -13.03 1.92 11.40
C GLN A 101 -12.39 2.76 10.28
N LEU A 102 -11.35 3.53 10.59
CA LEU A 102 -10.63 4.32 9.60
C LEU A 102 -9.91 3.45 8.56
N ILE A 103 -9.40 2.27 8.98
CA ILE A 103 -8.70 1.34 8.09
C ILE A 103 -9.69 0.56 7.20
N ASP A 104 -10.86 0.20 7.74
CA ASP A 104 -11.88 -0.63 7.09
C ASP A 104 -12.87 0.17 6.19
N ASP A 105 -12.63 1.47 5.94
CA ASP A 105 -13.56 2.34 5.18
C ASP A 105 -14.00 1.70 3.83
N PRO A 106 -15.31 1.37 3.67
CA PRO A 106 -15.85 0.66 2.52
C PRO A 106 -15.94 1.50 1.25
N THR A 107 -15.68 2.81 1.31
CA THR A 107 -15.62 3.66 0.11
C THR A 107 -14.39 3.41 -0.77
N HIS A 108 -13.52 2.48 -0.36
CA HIS A 108 -12.21 2.21 -0.97
C HIS A 108 -12.07 0.77 -1.53
N THR A 109 -13.13 0.22 -2.14
CA THR A 109 -13.09 -1.00 -3.00
C THR A 109 -13.10 -0.64 -4.47
#